data_AF-A0A484YWK6-F1
#
_entry.id   AF-A0A484YWK6-F1
#
_cell.length_a   1.000
_cell.length_b   1.000
_cell.length_c   1.000
_cell.angle_alpha   90.00
_cell.angle_beta   90.00
_cell.angle_gamma   90.00
#
_symmetry.space_group_name_H-M   'P 1'
#
loop_
_entity.id
_entity.type
_entity.pdbx_description
1 polymer ?
#
loop_
_entity_poly.entity_id
_entity_poly.type
_entity_poly.pdbx_seq_one_letter_code
_entity_poly.pdbx_strand_id
1 'polypeptide(L)'
;MKFWRPGITGKLFVAIFATCIVLLITMHWAVRVSFERGFIDYIKHGNEQRLQGLGDALGEQYALHGNWRFLRNNDRFVFQILRSLEHDNDDDRPGPGMPPHGWRTQFWVIDQEMRVLVGPRAPVPPDGSKRAIRVNNETVGWVIASPVGAPDAQHGYQL
;
A
#
# COMPACT_ATOMS: atom_id res chain seq x y z
N MET A 1 57.87 6.88 18.05
CA MET A 1 56.85 6.85 16.98
C MET A 1 56.80 8.26 16.37
N LYS A 2 57.12 8.37 15.08
CA LYS A 2 57.50 9.64 14.42
C LYS A 2 56.23 10.44 14.08
N PHE A 3 55.93 11.45 14.88
CA PHE A 3 54.83 12.39 14.61
C PHE A 3 55.14 13.15 13.31
N TRP A 4 54.46 12.75 12.23
CA TRP A 4 54.37 13.57 11.02
C TRP A 4 53.78 14.92 11.43
N ARG A 5 54.49 16.02 11.15
CA ARG A 5 53.94 17.37 11.21
C ARG A 5 53.47 17.72 9.79
N PRO A 6 52.25 17.35 9.36
CA PRO A 6 51.75 17.81 8.08
C PRO A 6 51.73 19.34 8.13
N GLY A 7 52.34 19.97 7.12
CA GLY A 7 52.22 21.41 6.91
C GLY A 7 50.73 21.80 6.83
N ILE A 8 50.42 23.09 7.00
CA ILE A 8 49.04 23.61 6.97
C ILE A 8 48.25 23.08 5.76
N THR A 9 48.89 22.94 4.61
CA THR A 9 48.33 22.34 3.38
C THR A 9 47.88 20.88 3.55
N GLY A 10 48.65 20.05 4.27
CA GLY A 10 48.28 18.66 4.55
C GLY A 10 47.12 18.55 5.53
N LYS A 11 47.04 19.44 6.51
CA LYS A 11 45.88 19.53 7.43
C LYS A 11 44.61 19.95 6.69
N LEU A 12 44.72 20.90 5.76
CA LEU A 12 43.61 21.33 4.91
C LEU A 12 43.19 20.22 3.93
N PHE A 13 44.14 19.53 3.30
CA PHE A 13 43.86 18.41 2.41
C PHE A 13 43.10 17.29 3.13
N VAL A 14 43.57 16.90 4.32
CA VAL A 14 42.91 15.88 5.14
C VAL A 14 41.53 16.36 5.60
N ALA A 15 41.37 17.62 5.97
CA ALA A 15 40.07 18.17 6.32
C ALA A 15 39.08 18.06 5.16
N ILE A 16 39.44 18.55 3.96
CA ILE A 16 38.60 18.50 2.76
C ILE A 16 38.29 17.05 2.37
N PHE A 17 39.31 16.18 2.40
CA PHE A 17 39.15 14.77 2.08
C PHE A 17 38.20 14.06 3.05
N ALA A 18 38.30 14.37 4.35
CA ALA A 18 37.39 13.86 5.36
C ALA A 18 35.95 14.35 5.12
N THR A 19 35.74 15.63 4.80
CA THR A 19 34.40 16.15 4.47
C THR A 19 33.83 15.45 3.24
N CYS A 20 34.63 15.22 2.19
CA CYS A 20 34.21 14.48 0.99
C CYS A 20 33.80 13.04 1.32
N ILE A 21 34.58 12.33 2.15
CA ILE A 21 34.23 10.96 2.57
C ILE A 21 32.90 10.96 3.33
N VAL A 22 32.69 11.89 4.26
CA VAL A 22 31.45 11.99 5.04
C VAL A 22 30.25 12.25 4.11
N LEU A 23 30.39 13.12 3.12
CA LEU A 23 29.33 13.39 2.14
C LEU A 23 28.99 12.14 1.31
N LEU A 24 30.00 11.39 0.85
CA LEU A 24 29.78 10.15 0.08
C LEU A 24 29.11 9.06 0.93
N ILE A 25 29.52 8.89 2.18
CA ILE A 25 28.90 7.93 3.11
C ILE A 25 27.45 8.32 3.38
N THR A 26 27.19 9.61 3.65
CA THR A 26 25.85 10.13 3.90
C THR A 26 24.94 9.92 2.70
N MET A 27 25.42 10.22 1.49
CA MET A 27 24.68 9.98 0.24
C MET A 27 24.37 8.49 0.06
N HIS A 28 25.35 7.62 0.30
CA HIS A 28 25.17 6.18 0.13
C HIS A 28 24.19 5.58 1.16
N TRP A 29 24.28 6.02 2.41
CA TRP A 29 23.33 5.65 3.46
C TRP A 29 21.92 6.15 3.18
N ALA A 30 21.79 7.40 2.72
CA ALA A 30 20.49 7.97 2.37
C ALA A 30 19.80 7.16 1.27
N VAL A 31 20.53 6.78 0.22
CA VAL A 31 19.99 5.93 -0.86
C VAL A 31 19.57 4.55 -0.31
N ARG A 32 20.41 3.89 0.49
CA ARG A 32 20.09 2.58 1.08
C ARG A 32 18.87 2.64 2.02
N VAL A 33 18.79 3.66 2.88
CA VAL A 33 17.66 3.87 3.81
C VAL A 33 16.39 4.29 3.06
N SER A 34 16.53 5.06 1.99
CA SER A 34 15.41 5.50 1.15
C SER A 34 14.76 4.32 0.40
N PHE A 35 15.50 3.27 0.06
CA PHE A 35 14.92 2.07 -0.52
C PHE A 35 14.13 1.21 0.49
N GLU A 36 14.60 1.10 1.74
CA GLU A 36 13.96 0.26 2.77
C GLU A 36 12.73 0.92 3.40
N ARG A 37 12.75 2.26 3.56
CA ARG A 37 11.60 3.01 4.10
C ARG A 37 10.72 3.60 3.01
N GLY A 38 11.31 4.12 1.94
CA GLY A 38 10.56 4.83 0.88
C GLY A 38 9.76 3.91 -0.03
N PHE A 39 10.26 2.73 -0.41
CA PHE A 39 9.52 1.83 -1.31
C PHE A 39 8.36 1.10 -0.60
N ILE A 40 8.57 0.69 0.65
CA ILE A 40 7.53 0.04 1.46
C ILE A 40 6.46 1.04 1.88
N ASP A 41 6.83 2.25 2.32
CA ASP A 41 5.83 3.28 2.62
C ASP A 41 5.10 3.76 1.36
N TYR A 42 5.79 3.95 0.23
CA TYR A 42 5.14 4.42 -0.99
C TYR A 42 4.06 3.44 -1.49
N ILE A 43 4.33 2.13 -1.46
CA ILE A 43 3.34 1.10 -1.80
C ILE A 43 2.23 1.00 -0.75
N LYS A 44 2.55 1.15 0.54
CA LYS A 44 1.56 1.06 1.63
C LYS A 44 0.60 2.24 1.66
N HIS A 45 1.09 3.46 1.48
CA HIS A 45 0.27 4.66 1.55
C HIS A 45 -0.83 4.65 0.48
N GLY A 46 -0.49 4.28 -0.76
CA GLY A 46 -1.48 4.18 -1.84
C GLY A 46 -2.59 3.15 -1.56
N ASN A 47 -2.25 1.97 -1.03
CA ASN A 47 -3.26 0.94 -0.75
C ASN A 47 -4.14 1.29 0.47
N GLU A 48 -3.54 1.81 1.55
CA GLU A 48 -4.29 2.20 2.74
C GLU A 48 -5.26 3.35 2.49
N GLN A 49 -4.86 4.32 1.67
CA GLN A 49 -5.70 5.45 1.27
C GLN A 49 -6.87 5.00 0.37
N ARG A 50 -6.64 4.02 -0.53
CA ARG A 50 -7.70 3.38 -1.32
C ARG A 50 -8.69 2.60 -0.46
N LEU A 51 -8.20 1.79 0.47
CA LEU A 51 -9.04 1.03 1.41
C LEU A 51 -9.88 1.96 2.30
N GLN A 52 -9.31 3.10 2.69
CA GLN A 52 -10.01 4.12 3.45
C GLN A 52 -11.13 4.77 2.64
N GLY A 53 -10.82 5.26 1.43
CA GLY A 53 -11.84 5.86 0.56
C GLY A 53 -12.97 4.90 0.19
N LEU A 54 -12.63 3.62 -0.05
CA LEU A 54 -13.64 2.58 -0.28
C LEU A 54 -14.50 2.34 0.97
N GLY A 55 -13.90 2.27 2.15
CA GLY A 55 -14.62 2.10 3.41
C GLY A 55 -15.57 3.25 3.70
N ASP A 56 -15.13 4.49 3.47
CA ASP A 56 -15.94 5.70 3.71
C ASP A 56 -17.15 5.74 2.76
N ALA A 57 -16.95 5.51 1.46
CA ALA A 57 -18.03 5.48 0.47
C ALA A 57 -19.06 4.35 0.73
N LEU A 58 -18.60 3.18 1.19
CA LEU A 58 -19.48 2.09 1.60
C LEU A 58 -20.26 2.43 2.87
N GLY A 59 -19.63 3.11 3.83
CA GLY A 59 -20.25 3.59 5.06
C GLY A 59 -21.37 4.60 4.77
N GLU A 60 -21.14 5.53 3.85
CA GLU A 60 -22.15 6.53 3.45
C GLU A 60 -23.38 5.88 2.80
N GLN A 61 -23.19 4.96 1.86
CA GLN A 61 -24.29 4.18 1.29
C GLN A 61 -25.01 3.33 2.34
N TYR A 62 -24.27 2.74 3.27
CA TYR A 62 -24.87 1.98 4.37
C TYR A 62 -25.69 2.87 5.29
N ALA A 63 -25.26 4.10 5.57
CA ALA A 63 -26.01 5.06 6.36
C ALA A 63 -27.33 5.46 5.69
N LEU A 64 -27.36 5.55 4.35
CA LEU A 64 -28.55 5.88 3.57
C LEU A 64 -29.55 4.72 3.48
N HIS A 65 -29.05 3.49 3.24
CA HIS A 65 -29.90 2.32 3.02
C HIS A 65 -30.18 1.51 4.29
N GLY A 66 -29.35 1.64 5.32
CA GLY A 66 -29.39 0.88 6.57
C GLY A 66 -29.09 -0.62 6.41
N ASN A 67 -28.69 -1.08 5.22
CA ASN A 67 -28.41 -2.49 4.95
C ASN A 67 -27.55 -2.69 3.69
N TRP A 68 -26.98 -3.88 3.54
CA TRP A 68 -26.09 -4.25 2.42
C TRP A 68 -26.79 -4.64 1.10
N ARG A 69 -28.10 -4.41 0.90
CA ARG A 69 -28.79 -4.80 -0.36
C ARG A 69 -28.28 -4.06 -1.59
N PHE A 70 -27.76 -2.84 -1.44
CA PHE A 70 -27.22 -2.07 -2.56
C PHE A 70 -26.03 -2.79 -3.24
N LEU A 71 -25.19 -3.49 -2.46
CA LEU A 71 -24.08 -4.30 -2.99
C LEU A 71 -24.57 -5.50 -3.80
N ARG A 72 -25.68 -6.13 -3.40
CA ARG A 72 -26.28 -7.24 -4.14
C ARG A 72 -26.92 -6.79 -5.45
N ASN A 73 -27.45 -5.57 -5.49
CA ASN A 73 -28.11 -5.03 -6.67
C ASN A 73 -27.13 -4.40 -7.67
N ASN A 74 -25.94 -4.00 -7.21
CA ASN A 74 -24.94 -3.32 -8.03
C ASN A 74 -23.53 -3.78 -7.63
N ASP A 75 -23.14 -4.97 -8.06
CA ASP A 75 -21.80 -5.52 -7.87
C ASP A 75 -20.71 -4.63 -8.52
N ARG A 76 -21.07 -3.89 -9.57
CA ARG A 76 -20.18 -2.99 -10.31
C ARG A 76 -19.87 -1.69 -9.56
N PHE A 77 -20.70 -1.29 -8.60
CA PHE A 77 -20.51 -0.07 -7.80
C PHE A 77 -19.15 -0.06 -7.09
N VAL A 78 -18.80 -1.18 -6.43
CA VAL A 78 -17.54 -1.32 -5.72
C VAL A 78 -16.35 -1.24 -6.68
N PHE A 79 -16.44 -1.89 -7.84
CA PHE A 79 -15.42 -1.81 -8.88
C PHE A 79 -15.26 -0.41 -9.46
N GLN A 80 -16.34 0.37 -9.53
CA GLN A 80 -16.32 1.74 -10.03
C GLN A 80 -15.61 2.68 -9.05
N ILE A 81 -15.91 2.59 -7.75
CA ILE A 81 -15.19 3.34 -6.70
C ILE A 81 -13.72 2.96 -6.71
N LEU A 82 -13.41 1.66 -6.76
CA LEU A 82 -12.02 1.22 -6.80
C LEU A 82 -11.28 1.78 -8.01
N ARG A 83 -11.91 1.77 -9.20
CA ARG A 83 -11.32 2.30 -10.43
C ARG A 83 -11.10 3.82 -10.38
N SER A 84 -12.02 4.58 -9.78
CA SER A 84 -11.83 6.02 -9.62
C SER A 84 -10.70 6.35 -8.65
N LEU A 85 -10.58 5.57 -7.56
CA LEU A 85 -9.45 5.68 -6.63
C LEU A 85 -8.12 5.23 -7.23
N GLU A 86 -8.12 4.29 -8.18
CA GLU A 86 -6.94 3.96 -9.00
C GLU A 86 -6.53 5.16 -9.86
N HIS A 87 -7.48 5.77 -10.60
CA HIS A 87 -7.20 6.89 -11.51
C HIS A 87 -6.70 8.16 -10.80
N ASP A 88 -7.22 8.51 -9.61
CA ASP A 88 -6.79 9.71 -8.88
C ASP A 88 -5.36 9.63 -8.33
N ASN A 89 -4.82 8.41 -8.17
CA ASN A 89 -3.46 8.20 -7.68
C ASN A 89 -2.44 8.00 -8.81
N ASP A 90 -2.89 7.73 -10.03
CA ASP A 90 -2.06 7.53 -11.23
C ASP A 90 -1.99 8.84 -12.05
N ASP A 91 -1.34 9.88 -11.49
CA ASP A 91 -0.86 11.02 -12.29
C ASP A 91 0.40 10.66 -13.12
N ASP A 92 0.79 9.37 -13.11
CA ASP A 92 1.79 8.78 -13.98
C ASP A 92 1.14 7.82 -14.98
N ARG A 93 1.16 8.25 -16.24
CA ARG A 93 0.94 7.55 -17.53
C ARG A 93 0.78 6.02 -17.45
N PRO A 94 -0.05 5.40 -18.33
CA PRO A 94 -0.08 3.95 -18.51
C PRO A 94 1.26 3.47 -19.11
N GLY A 95 2.27 3.28 -18.26
CA GLY A 95 3.56 2.71 -18.62
C GLY A 95 3.49 1.18 -18.67
N PRO A 96 4.48 0.52 -19.29
CA PRO A 96 4.53 -0.94 -19.46
C PRO A 96 4.68 -1.76 -18.16
N GLY A 97 4.50 -1.14 -16.99
CA GLY A 97 4.72 -1.72 -15.67
C GLY A 97 3.45 -2.07 -14.90
N MET A 98 2.26 -2.01 -15.52
CA MET A 98 1.04 -2.48 -14.87
C MET A 98 1.25 -3.96 -14.52
N PRO A 99 1.17 -4.34 -13.24
CA PRO A 99 1.34 -5.73 -12.89
C PRO A 99 0.25 -6.54 -13.61
N PRO A 100 0.58 -7.72 -14.17
CA PRO A 100 -0.36 -8.52 -14.97
C PRO A 100 -1.66 -8.72 -14.20
N HIS A 101 -2.80 -8.85 -14.89
CA HIS A 101 -4.14 -8.79 -14.26
C HIS A 101 -4.33 -9.66 -12.98
N GLY A 102 -3.56 -10.74 -12.82
CA GLY A 102 -3.52 -11.59 -11.60
C GLY A 102 -2.74 -11.02 -10.39
N TRP A 103 -2.13 -9.84 -10.50
CA TRP A 103 -1.45 -9.13 -9.40
C TRP A 103 -2.23 -7.89 -8.93
N ARG A 104 -3.44 -7.67 -9.47
CA ARG A 104 -4.33 -6.63 -8.97
C ARG A 104 -4.71 -6.98 -7.52
N THR A 105 -4.56 -6.03 -6.61
CA THR A 105 -4.91 -6.20 -5.20
C THR A 105 -6.34 -6.71 -5.09
N GLN A 106 -6.49 -7.97 -4.67
CA GLN A 106 -7.80 -8.56 -4.41
C GLN A 106 -8.35 -7.98 -3.11
N PHE A 107 -9.66 -7.71 -3.08
CA PHE A 107 -10.34 -7.20 -1.92
C PHE A 107 -11.63 -7.95 -1.63
N TRP A 108 -11.99 -8.00 -0.36
CA TRP A 108 -13.23 -8.56 0.15
C TRP A 108 -13.94 -7.49 0.98
N VAL A 109 -15.26 -7.42 0.83
CA VAL A 109 -16.14 -6.68 1.72
C VAL A 109 -16.91 -7.71 2.53
N ILE A 110 -16.81 -7.63 3.85
CA ILE A 110 -17.48 -8.54 4.78
C ILE A 110 -18.42 -7.76 5.70
N ASP A 111 -19.58 -8.35 6.04
CA ASP A 111 -20.52 -7.78 7.01
C ASP A 111 -20.09 -8.01 8.48
N GLN A 112 -20.87 -7.49 9.43
CA GLN A 112 -20.68 -7.70 10.88
C GLN A 112 -20.69 -9.18 11.27
N GLU A 113 -21.40 -10.02 10.53
CA GLU A 113 -21.50 -11.46 10.74
C GLU A 113 -20.38 -12.25 10.05
N MET A 114 -19.32 -11.57 9.57
CA MET A 114 -18.18 -12.17 8.87
C MET A 114 -18.55 -12.89 7.56
N ARG A 115 -19.68 -12.53 6.94
CA ARG A 115 -20.09 -13.06 5.63
C ARG A 115 -19.51 -12.19 4.52
N VAL A 116 -18.95 -12.84 3.51
CA VAL A 116 -18.44 -12.17 2.31
C VAL A 116 -19.62 -11.64 1.50
N LEU A 117 -19.69 -10.32 1.36
CA LEU A 117 -20.68 -9.62 0.55
C LEU A 117 -20.18 -9.44 -0.89
N VAL A 118 -18.90 -9.06 -1.03
CA VAL A 118 -18.24 -8.78 -2.31
C VAL A 118 -16.81 -9.30 -2.23
N GLY A 119 -16.33 -9.92 -3.30
CA GLY A 119 -14.93 -10.32 -3.42
C GLY A 119 -14.75 -11.56 -4.32
N PRO A 120 -13.50 -11.95 -4.59
CA PRO A 120 -13.18 -13.20 -5.26
C PRO A 120 -13.73 -14.40 -4.49
N ARG A 121 -13.93 -15.53 -5.19
CA ARG A 121 -14.30 -16.82 -4.57
C ARG A 121 -13.17 -17.46 -3.75
N ALA A 122 -12.01 -16.82 -3.69
CA ALA A 122 -10.89 -17.24 -2.86
C ALA A 122 -11.15 -16.94 -1.37
N PRO A 123 -10.56 -17.72 -0.45
CA PRO A 123 -10.67 -17.45 0.98
C PRO A 123 -10.08 -16.08 1.31
N VAL A 124 -10.69 -15.41 2.29
CA VAL A 124 -10.19 -14.14 2.82
C VAL A 124 -8.81 -14.39 3.45
N PRO A 125 -7.75 -13.69 3.04
CA PRO A 125 -6.42 -13.89 3.58
C PRO A 125 -6.35 -13.46 5.05
N PRO A 126 -5.80 -14.28 5.97
CA PRO A 126 -5.71 -13.95 7.39
C PRO A 126 -4.77 -12.77 7.65
N ASP A 127 -3.71 -12.63 6.83
CA ASP A 127 -2.71 -11.56 6.93
C ASP A 127 -3.04 -10.34 6.05
N GLY A 128 -4.27 -10.26 5.54
CA GLY A 128 -4.72 -9.14 4.71
C GLY A 128 -4.89 -7.84 5.50
N SER A 129 -4.67 -6.71 4.85
CA SER A 129 -4.93 -5.39 5.43
C SER A 129 -6.44 -5.22 5.65
N LYS A 130 -6.88 -5.18 6.91
CA LYS A 130 -8.29 -5.05 7.31
C LYS A 130 -8.63 -3.62 7.74
N ARG A 131 -9.63 -3.02 7.12
CA ARG A 131 -10.16 -1.69 7.47
C ARG A 131 -11.63 -1.80 7.85
N ALA A 132 -12.00 -1.22 8.98
CA ALA A 132 -13.37 -1.19 9.47
C ALA A 132 -14.19 -0.17 8.68
N ILE A 133 -15.38 -0.58 8.25
CA ILE A 133 -16.41 0.30 7.71
C ILE A 133 -17.22 0.78 8.91
N ARG A 134 -17.16 2.08 9.20
CA ARG A 134 -17.82 2.67 10.37
C ARG A 134 -18.96 3.58 9.96
N VAL A 135 -20.09 3.47 10.64
CA VAL A 135 -21.27 4.33 10.50
C VAL A 135 -21.70 4.74 11.89
N ASN A 136 -21.83 6.05 12.15
CA ASN A 136 -22.16 6.58 13.49
C ASN A 136 -21.29 6.00 14.62
N ASN A 137 -19.99 5.81 14.35
CA ASN A 137 -19.01 5.22 15.27
C ASN A 137 -19.21 3.71 15.56
N GLU A 138 -20.19 3.06 14.94
CA GLU A 138 -20.38 1.60 14.97
C GLU A 138 -19.72 0.94 13.76
N THR A 139 -19.08 -0.22 13.97
CA THR A 139 -18.46 -0.97 12.86
C THR A 139 -19.52 -1.85 12.20
N VAL A 140 -19.86 -1.57 10.93
CA VAL A 140 -20.91 -2.27 10.17
C VAL A 140 -20.37 -3.34 9.22
N GLY A 141 -19.05 -3.43 9.09
CA GLY A 141 -18.37 -4.41 8.27
C GLY A 141 -16.89 -4.09 8.13
N TRP A 142 -16.22 -4.82 7.25
CA TRP A 142 -14.80 -4.60 6.96
C TRP A 142 -14.49 -4.74 5.48
N VAL A 143 -13.53 -3.94 5.03
CA VAL A 143 -12.84 -4.14 3.75
C VAL A 143 -11.49 -4.79 4.04
N ILE A 144 -11.20 -5.90 3.37
CA ILE A 144 -9.94 -6.64 3.52
C ILE A 144 -9.24 -6.66 2.16
N ALA A 145 -7.98 -6.26 2.10
CA ALA A 145 -7.16 -6.40 0.90
C ALA A 145 -6.12 -7.50 1.07
N SER A 146 -5.85 -8.23 -0.02
CA SER A 146 -4.72 -9.14 -0.10
C SER A 146 -3.39 -8.38 0.05
N PRO A 147 -2.37 -8.96 0.69
CA PRO A 147 -1.03 -8.40 0.69
C PRO A 147 -0.53 -8.15 -0.74
N VAL A 148 0.19 -7.05 -0.93
CA VAL A 148 0.81 -6.71 -2.22
C VAL A 148 1.87 -7.77 -2.55
N GLY A 149 1.75 -8.42 -3.70
CA GLY A 149 2.67 -9.48 -4.13
C GLY A 149 2.32 -10.89 -3.65
N ALA A 150 1.17 -11.10 -3.00
CA ALA A 150 0.67 -12.46 -2.81
C ALA A 150 0.32 -13.05 -4.20
N PRO A 151 1.01 -14.11 -4.66
CA PRO A 151 0.58 -14.79 -5.88
C PRO A 151 -0.85 -15.29 -5.65
N ASP A 152 -1.69 -15.17 -6.69
CA ASP A 152 -3.03 -15.73 -6.68
C ASP A 152 -3.00 -17.11 -6.01
N ALA A 153 -3.71 -17.25 -4.89
CA ALA A 153 -3.88 -18.52 -4.17
C ALA A 153 -4.58 -19.60 -5.02
N GLN A 154 -4.71 -19.40 -6.34
CA GLN A 154 -5.24 -20.33 -7.33
C GLN A 154 -4.25 -21.44 -7.72
N HIS A 155 -2.94 -21.32 -7.43
CA HIS A 155 -1.99 -22.41 -7.68
C HIS A 155 -1.84 -23.42 -6.52
N GLY A 156 -2.63 -23.30 -5.45
CA GLY A 156 -2.52 -24.14 -4.25
C GLY A 156 -3.39 -25.39 -4.21
N TYR A 157 -4.20 -25.69 -5.24
CA TYR A 157 -5.14 -26.83 -5.22
C TYR A 157 -5.25 -27.53 -6.58
N GLN A 158 -4.13 -27.98 -7.13
CA GLN A 158 -4.15 -29.09 -8.08
C GLN A 158 -3.18 -30.17 -7.60
N LEU A 159 -3.78 -31.23 -7.06
CA LEU A 159 -3.36 -32.64 -7.00
C LEU A 159 -1.89 -32.94 -6.67
#